data_AF-A0A968Y1N4-F1
#
_entry.id   AF-A0A968Y1N4-F1
#
_cell.length_a   1.000
_cell.length_b   1.000
_cell.length_c   1.000
_cell.angle_alpha   90.00
_cell.angle_beta   90.00
_cell.angle_gamma   90.00
#
_symmetry.space_group_name_H-M   'P 1'
#
loop_
_entity.id
_entity.type
_entity.pdbx_description
1 polymer ?
#
loop_
_entity_poly.entity_id
_entity_poly.type
_entity_poly.pdbx_seq_one_letter_code
_entity_poly.pdbx_strand_id
1 'polypeptide(L)'
;MASIKPRTMSEFLRWYWRLISAPQARSAVRLVFELYALALRNPRAYPGVLEEPVAFWPKLVAAMGVESEVDDVESTLLLAALRGLLLDLCATSDRRRTGAAMDLLARLFEGVDSRHARNHPDSR
;
A
#
# COMPACT_ATOMS: atom_id res chain seq x y z
N MET A 1 -6.99 22.88 2.54
CA MET A 1 -6.26 22.52 1.30
C MET A 1 -7.09 21.48 0.59
N ALA A 2 -7.54 21.74 -0.64
CA ALA A 2 -8.40 20.81 -1.37
C ALA A 2 -7.71 19.45 -1.52
N SER A 3 -8.36 18.38 -1.05
CA SER A 3 -7.86 17.01 -1.12
C SER A 3 -7.85 16.60 -2.60
N ILE A 4 -6.68 16.63 -3.23
CA ILE A 4 -6.49 16.09 -4.57
C ILE A 4 -6.67 14.58 -4.43
N LYS A 5 -7.83 14.09 -4.87
CA LYS A 5 -8.13 12.66 -4.92
C LYS A 5 -7.20 12.04 -5.99
N PRO A 6 -6.33 11.08 -5.63
CA PRO A 6 -5.44 10.44 -6.60
C PRO A 6 -6.28 9.75 -7.68
N ARG A 7 -5.88 9.88 -8.94
CA ARG A 7 -6.63 9.37 -10.09
C ARG A 7 -6.05 8.07 -10.63
N THR A 8 -4.80 7.74 -10.28
CA THR A 8 -4.14 6.49 -10.67
C THR A 8 -3.61 5.73 -9.45
N MET A 9 -3.35 4.42 -9.62
CA MET A 9 -2.79 3.58 -8.56
C MET A 9 -1.42 4.11 -8.11
N SER A 10 -0.60 4.56 -9.05
CA SER A 10 0.72 5.13 -8.75
C SER A 10 0.66 6.43 -7.95
N GLU A 11 -0.27 7.34 -8.28
CA GLU A 11 -0.49 8.55 -7.50
C GLU A 11 -0.95 8.22 -6.09
N PHE A 12 -1.86 7.26 -5.96
CA PHE A 12 -2.33 6.77 -4.66
C PHE A 12 -1.19 6.18 -3.84
N LEU A 13 -0.34 5.33 -4.45
CA LEU A 13 0.81 4.72 -3.80
C LEU A 13 1.81 5.76 -3.29
N ARG A 14 2.14 6.77 -4.11
CA ARG A 14 3.03 7.88 -3.72
C ARG A 14 2.42 8.75 -2.63
N TRP A 15 1.12 9.04 -2.72
CA TRP A 15 0.40 9.78 -1.68
C TRP A 15 0.36 9.02 -0.36
N TYR A 16 -0.05 7.76 -0.40
CA TYR A 16 -0.18 6.91 0.78
C TYR A 16 1.17 6.73 1.45
N TRP A 17 2.22 6.41 0.69
CA TRP A 17 3.59 6.30 1.21
C TRP A 17 4.04 7.56 1.95
N ARG A 18 3.79 8.76 1.41
CA ARG A 18 4.13 10.01 2.10
C ARG A 18 3.45 10.14 3.47
N LEU A 19 2.19 9.71 3.57
CA LEU A 19 1.43 9.75 4.82
C LEU A 19 2.01 8.77 5.85
N ILE A 20 2.16 7.50 5.48
CA ILE A 20 2.54 6.43 6.42
C ILE A 20 4.04 6.39 6.74
N SER A 21 4.89 6.91 5.84
CA SER A 21 6.33 6.99 6.08
C SER A 21 6.73 8.28 6.80
N ALA A 22 5.81 9.20 7.07
CA ALA A 22 6.11 10.47 7.72
C ALA A 22 6.79 10.25 9.09
N PRO A 23 7.77 11.10 9.49
CA PRO A 23 8.42 10.95 10.80
C PRO A 23 7.43 10.86 11.98
N GLN A 24 6.32 11.58 11.89
CA GLN A 24 5.25 11.60 12.89
C GLN A 24 4.48 10.28 12.96
N ALA A 25 4.42 9.51 11.86
CA ALA A 25 3.75 8.21 11.82
C ALA A 25 4.63 7.07 12.36
N ARG A 26 5.93 7.31 12.60
CA ARG A 26 6.90 6.26 12.93
C ARG A 26 6.52 5.43 14.16
N SER A 27 6.04 6.06 15.23
CA SER A 27 5.63 5.36 16.45
C SER A 27 4.42 4.47 16.21
N ALA A 28 3.42 4.98 15.49
CA ALA A 28 2.23 4.23 15.12
C ALA A 28 2.56 3.03 14.23
N VAL A 29 3.42 3.21 13.22
CA VAL A 29 3.85 2.13 12.32
C VAL A 29 4.60 1.02 13.07
N ARG A 30 5.48 1.38 14.02
CA ARG A 30 6.16 0.40 14.88
C ARG A 30 5.17 -0.40 15.71
N LEU A 31 4.22 0.28 16.35
CA LEU A 31 3.18 -0.38 17.14
C LEU A 31 2.34 -1.35 16.29
N VAL A 32 2.02 -0.98 15.05
CA VAL A 32 1.32 -1.88 14.12
C VAL A 32 2.15 -3.15 13.88
N PHE A 33 3.46 -3.05 13.64
CA PHE A 33 4.31 -4.22 13.44
C PHE A 33 4.50 -5.06 14.72
N GLU A 34 4.58 -4.44 15.89
CA GLU A 34 4.63 -5.14 17.17
C GLU A 34 3.34 -5.94 17.39
N LEU A 35 2.18 -5.32 17.14
CA LEU A 35 0.88 -5.98 17.19
C LEU A 35 0.78 -7.10 16.15
N TYR A 36 1.30 -6.89 14.94
CA TYR A 36 1.34 -7.91 13.90
C TYR A 36 2.17 -9.13 14.31
N ALA A 37 3.37 -8.91 14.86
CA ALA A 37 4.23 -9.97 15.37
C ALA A 37 3.59 -10.72 16.54
N LEU A 38 2.87 -9.99 17.42
CA LEU A 38 2.15 -10.58 18.55
C LEU A 38 0.96 -11.43 18.11
N ALA A 39 0.20 -10.96 17.13
CA ALA A 39 -0.92 -11.68 16.52
C ALA A 39 -0.44 -12.93 15.77
N LEU A 40 0.69 -12.85 15.04
CA LEU A 40 1.32 -14.02 14.40
C LEU A 40 1.72 -15.09 15.42
N ARG A 41 2.18 -14.68 16.62
CA ARG A 41 2.53 -15.62 17.70
C ARG A 41 1.29 -16.19 18.41
N ASN A 42 0.23 -15.39 18.55
CA ASN A 42 -0.97 -15.74 19.31
C ASN A 42 -2.25 -15.50 18.48
N PRO A 43 -2.46 -16.21 17.37
CA PRO A 43 -3.52 -15.89 16.41
C PRO A 43 -4.93 -15.95 17.01
N ARG A 44 -5.17 -16.83 18.00
CA ARG A 44 -6.46 -16.92 18.69
C ARG A 44 -6.75 -15.76 19.64
N ALA A 45 -5.71 -15.07 20.13
CA ALA A 45 -5.85 -13.96 21.07
C ALA A 45 -6.04 -12.61 20.36
N TYR A 46 -5.73 -12.54 19.06
CA TYR A 46 -5.82 -11.33 18.23
C TYR A 46 -6.58 -11.60 16.93
N PRO A 47 -7.84 -12.05 16.98
CA PRO A 47 -8.65 -12.26 15.79
C PRO A 47 -8.78 -10.94 15.00
N GLY A 48 -8.81 -11.01 13.67
CA GLY A 48 -8.99 -9.85 12.79
C GLY A 48 -7.74 -9.01 12.53
N VAL A 49 -6.75 -8.98 13.43
CA VAL A 49 -5.52 -8.15 13.27
C VAL A 49 -4.75 -8.49 11.98
N LEU A 50 -4.70 -9.78 11.62
CA LEU A 50 -3.98 -10.25 10.43
C LEU A 50 -4.83 -10.17 9.15
N GLU A 51 -6.16 -10.18 9.29
CA GLU A 51 -7.14 -10.31 8.20
C GLU A 51 -7.61 -8.94 7.68
N GLU A 52 -7.88 -8.00 8.58
CA GLU A 52 -8.37 -6.65 8.26
C GLU A 52 -7.46 -5.89 7.29
N PRO A 53 -6.13 -5.92 7.41
CA PRO A 53 -5.28 -5.09 6.55
C PRO A 53 -5.27 -5.53 5.08
N VAL A 54 -5.62 -6.79 4.79
CA VAL A 54 -5.75 -7.32 3.41
C VAL A 54 -7.13 -7.02 2.86
N ALA A 55 -8.18 -7.24 3.65
CA ALA A 55 -9.56 -6.98 3.24
C ALA A 55 -9.91 -5.48 3.10
N PHE A 56 -9.20 -4.60 3.82
CA PHE A 56 -9.42 -3.16 3.79
C PHE A 56 -8.72 -2.47 2.61
N TRP A 57 -7.68 -3.09 2.04
CA TRP A 57 -6.88 -2.48 0.99
C TRP A 57 -7.68 -2.18 -0.30
N PRO A 58 -8.46 -3.12 -0.86
CA PRO A 58 -9.33 -2.83 -2.01
C PRO A 58 -10.37 -1.76 -1.71
N LYS A 59 -10.93 -1.75 -0.49
CA LYS A 59 -11.92 -0.76 -0.06
C LYS A 59 -11.31 0.65 0.01
N LEU A 60 -10.07 0.77 0.50
CA LEU A 60 -9.36 2.04 0.58
C LEU A 60 -9.04 2.59 -0.83
N VAL A 61 -8.59 1.73 -1.73
CA VAL A 61 -8.33 2.10 -3.13
C VAL A 61 -9.61 2.58 -3.82
N ALA A 62 -10.71 1.82 -3.67
CA ALA A 62 -12.02 2.18 -4.23
C ALA A 62 -12.57 3.50 -3.63
N ALA A 63 -12.46 3.69 -2.32
CA ALA A 63 -12.89 4.93 -1.66
C ALA A 63 -12.11 6.15 -2.19
N MET A 64 -10.85 5.94 -2.54
CA MET A 64 -9.99 6.95 -3.15
C MET A 64 -10.22 7.13 -4.65
N GLY A 65 -11.22 6.48 -5.25
CA GLY A 65 -11.68 6.78 -6.62
C GLY A 65 -10.63 6.46 -7.68
N VAL A 66 -9.72 5.55 -7.36
CA VAL A 66 -8.74 5.04 -8.32
C VAL A 66 -9.44 3.99 -9.16
N GLU A 67 -9.74 4.32 -10.41
CA GLU A 67 -10.15 3.37 -11.44
C GLU A 67 -8.91 2.56 -11.85
N SER A 68 -8.59 1.52 -11.09
CA SER A 68 -7.51 0.60 -11.44
C SER A 68 -8.06 -0.81 -11.33
N GLU A 69 -7.94 -1.55 -12.44
CA GLU A 69 -8.23 -2.98 -12.53
C GLU A 69 -7.11 -3.80 -11.89
N VAL A 70 -6.74 -3.48 -10.63
CA VAL A 70 -5.78 -4.28 -9.89
C VAL A 70 -6.47 -5.58 -9.50
N ASP A 71 -5.96 -6.70 -9.97
CA ASP A 71 -6.48 -8.00 -9.55
C ASP A 71 -6.04 -8.37 -8.12
N ASP A 72 -6.52 -9.51 -7.62
CA ASP A 72 -6.19 -9.97 -6.26
C ASP A 72 -4.69 -10.30 -6.08
N VAL A 73 -4.03 -10.75 -7.15
CA VAL A 73 -2.60 -11.11 -7.15
C VAL A 73 -1.75 -9.83 -7.04
N GLU A 74 -2.08 -8.85 -7.85
CA GLU A 74 -1.45 -7.54 -7.86
C GLU A 74 -1.69 -6.77 -6.55
N SER A 75 -2.91 -6.85 -6.00
CA SER A 75 -3.24 -6.30 -4.69
C SER A 75 -2.41 -6.94 -3.57
N THR A 76 -2.24 -8.26 -3.63
CA THR A 76 -1.39 -9.01 -2.69
C THR A 76 0.06 -8.54 -2.77
N LEU A 77 0.59 -8.39 -3.99
CA LEU A 77 1.96 -7.92 -4.21
C LEU A 77 2.18 -6.50 -3.67
N LEU A 78 1.29 -5.56 -4.01
CA LEU A 78 1.36 -4.17 -3.55
C LEU A 78 1.45 -4.10 -2.03
N LEU A 79 0.55 -4.82 -1.38
CA LEU A 79 0.40 -4.77 0.06
C LEU A 79 1.60 -5.42 0.78
N ALA A 80 2.11 -6.53 0.25
CA ALA A 80 3.32 -7.17 0.75
C ALA A 80 4.54 -6.26 0.60
N ALA A 81 4.74 -5.67 -0.59
CA ALA A 81 5.86 -4.77 -0.86
C ALA A 81 5.81 -3.52 0.04
N LEU A 82 4.63 -2.91 0.17
CA LEU A 82 4.44 -1.72 1.00
C LEU A 82 4.78 -1.97 2.48
N ARG A 83 4.28 -3.08 3.05
CA ARG A 83 4.60 -3.47 4.43
C ARG A 83 6.10 -3.76 4.59
N GLY A 84 6.71 -4.46 3.64
CA GLY A 84 8.15 -4.72 3.64
C GLY A 84 8.98 -3.43 3.67
N LEU A 85 8.64 -2.47 2.81
CA LEU A 85 9.32 -1.17 2.75
C LEU A 85 9.14 -0.33 4.02
N LEU A 86 7.95 -0.37 4.64
CA LEU A 86 7.69 0.31 5.92
C LEU A 86 8.50 -0.30 7.07
N LEU A 87 8.57 -1.63 7.12
CA LEU A 87 9.35 -2.34 8.14
C LEU A 87 10.83 -2.04 7.97
N ASP A 88 11.32 -2.07 6.72
CA ASP A 88 12.69 -1.74 6.36
C ASP A 88 13.05 -0.29 6.72
N LEU A 89 12.15 0.66 6.46
CA LEU A 89 12.31 2.04 6.90
C LEU A 89 12.36 2.14 8.43
N CYS A 90 11.53 1.37 9.15
CA CYS A 90 11.53 1.37 10.62
C CYS A 90 12.83 0.83 11.21
N ALA A 91 13.42 -0.18 10.56
CA ALA A 91 14.65 -0.85 10.95
C ALA A 91 15.89 -0.01 10.62
N THR A 92 15.96 0.56 9.42
CA THR A 92 17.17 1.22 8.90
C THR A 92 17.14 2.74 9.00
N SER A 93 15.95 3.34 9.09
CA SER A 93 15.74 4.79 8.95
C SER A 93 16.18 5.39 7.60
N ASP A 94 16.55 4.56 6.60
CA ASP A 94 17.01 5.01 5.29
C ASP A 94 15.82 5.39 4.39
N ARG A 95 15.37 6.64 4.54
CA ARG A 95 14.25 7.22 3.77
C ARG A 95 14.55 7.31 2.28
N ARG A 96 15.81 7.50 1.90
CA ARG A 96 16.20 7.68 0.49
C ARG A 96 16.06 6.35 -0.24
N ARG A 97 16.63 5.27 0.31
CA ARG A 97 16.56 3.94 -0.31
C ARG A 97 15.12 3.41 -0.35
N THR A 98 14.41 3.50 0.77
CA THR A 98 13.02 3.01 0.85
C THR A 98 12.06 3.85 0.00
N GLY A 99 12.25 5.17 -0.06
CA GLY A 99 11.50 6.05 -0.96
C GLY A 99 11.74 5.72 -2.44
N ALA A 100 13.00 5.53 -2.85
CA ALA A 100 13.33 5.16 -4.23
C ALA A 100 12.71 3.81 -4.63
N ALA A 101 12.70 2.82 -3.73
CA ALA A 101 12.04 1.54 -3.97
C ALA A 101 10.51 1.68 -4.10
N MET A 102 9.89 2.55 -3.30
CA MET A 102 8.47 2.85 -3.40
C MET A 102 8.13 3.55 -4.72
N ASP A 103 8.97 4.48 -5.18
CA ASP A 103 8.78 5.15 -6.47
C ASP A 103 8.89 4.18 -7.64
N LEU A 104 9.81 3.20 -7.56
CA LEU A 104 9.91 2.12 -8.53
C LEU A 104 8.64 1.26 -8.53
N LEU A 105 8.15 0.87 -7.36
CA LEU A 105 6.91 0.10 -7.23
C LEU A 105 5.73 0.85 -7.88
N ALA A 106 5.59 2.14 -7.61
CA ALA A 106 4.54 2.97 -8.20
C ALA A 106 4.60 2.99 -9.74
N ARG A 107 5.81 3.11 -10.33
CA ARG A 107 6.00 3.06 -11.80
C ARG A 107 5.67 1.70 -12.41
N LEU A 108 6.00 0.60 -11.74
CA LEU A 108 5.65 -0.74 -12.23
C LEU A 108 4.13 -0.89 -12.38
N PHE A 109 3.38 -0.29 -11.46
CA PHE A 109 1.91 -0.30 -11.48
C PHE A 109 1.29 0.70 -12.48
N GLU A 110 1.96 1.80 -12.82
CA GLU A 110 1.55 2.62 -13.99
C GLU A 110 1.58 1.80 -15.29
N GLY A 111 2.58 0.90 -15.43
CA GLY A 111 2.69 0.01 -16.58
C GLY A 111 1.67 -1.14 -16.59
N VAL A 112 1.09 -1.48 -15.45
CA VAL A 112 -0.03 -2.43 -15.31
C VAL A 112 -1.33 -1.76 -15.76
N ASP A 113 -1.66 -0.60 -15.19
CA ASP A 113 -2.85 0.19 -15.58
C ASP A 113 -2.89 0.41 -17.10
N SER A 114 -1.74 0.75 -17.69
CA SER A 114 -1.59 0.97 -19.13
C SER A 114 -1.79 -0.29 -19.98
N ARG A 115 -1.52 -1.48 -19.44
CA ARG A 115 -1.72 -2.77 -20.15
C ARG A 115 -3.19 -3.19 -20.09
N HIS A 116 -3.83 -3.05 -18.94
CA HIS A 116 -5.28 -3.32 -18.79
C HIS A 116 -6.10 -2.40 -19.71
N ALA A 117 -5.80 -1.09 -19.72
CA ALA A 117 -6.46 -0.12 -20.61
C ALA A 117 -6.30 -0.45 -22.11
N ARG A 118 -5.19 -1.09 -22.53
CA ARG A 118 -4.99 -1.51 -23.93
C ARG A 118 -5.69 -2.84 -24.25
N ASN A 119 -5.85 -3.72 -23.26
CA ASN A 119 -6.46 -5.04 -23.42
C ASN A 119 -8.00 -5.00 -23.29
N HIS A 120 -8.58 -3.90 -22.79
CA HIS A 120 -10.01 -3.60 -22.76
C HIS A 120 -10.30 -2.21 -23.37
N PRO A 121 -10.18 -2.07 -24.70
CA PRO A 121 -10.38 -0.77 -25.36
C PRO A 121 -11.85 -0.32 -25.45
N ASP A 122 -12.80 -1.18 -25.09
CA ASP A 122 -14.23 -0.90 -25.27
C ASP A 122 -15.07 -1.53 -24.14
N SER A 123 -15.39 -0.70 -23.15
CA SER A 123 -16.48 -0.91 -22.18
C SER A 123 -17.02 0.45 -21.70
N ARG A 124 -17.20 1.38 -22.66
CA ARG A 124 -18.09 2.56 -22.71
C ARG A 124 -17.44 3.76 -23.37
#